data_AF-A0A2T9ZMD6-F1
#
_entry.id   AF-A0A2T9ZMD6-F1
#
_cell.length_a   1.000
_cell.length_b   1.000
_cell.length_c   1.000
_cell.angle_alpha   90.00
_cell.angle_beta   90.00
_cell.angle_gamma   90.00
#
_symmetry.space_group_name_H-M   'P 1'
#
loop_
_entity.id
_entity.type
_entity.pdbx_description
1 polymer ?
#
loop_
_entity_poly.entity_id
_entity_poly.type
_entity_poly.pdbx_seq_one_letter_code
_entity_poly.pdbx_strand_id
1 'polypeptide(L)'
;MAEDSLTISYPSESRAVLVFKGSWTLQDMRFDWQGLKQELRSHSGLKAIALETGQLARWDSQFLNIVQHLYDFAHEQSLQLETEDLPDGVRRLLKLAREVPERKGARRNSEAFSWLYRIGALTLKAWRESVQFTRFAGELTLSLLRLFSGRASFRGIDLLRFLQAAGPEALPIVSLIGVLVGAVLAFVGALQLQMF
;
A
#
# COMPACT_ATOMS: atom_id res chain seq x y z
N MET A 1 19.50 7.88 -18.65
CA MET A 1 20.82 7.28 -18.32
C MET A 1 20.65 6.21 -17.24
N ALA A 2 19.81 5.19 -17.48
CA ALA A 2 19.40 4.20 -16.47
C ALA A 2 19.86 2.77 -16.81
N GLU A 3 20.60 2.57 -17.90
CA GLU A 3 21.00 1.23 -18.36
C GLU A 3 22.22 0.66 -17.62
N ASP A 4 22.97 1.48 -16.86
CA ASP A 4 24.19 1.05 -16.17
C ASP A 4 24.02 0.77 -14.66
N SER A 5 22.81 0.92 -14.12
CA SER A 5 22.55 0.72 -12.68
C SER A 5 22.40 -0.74 -12.28
N LEU A 6 22.03 -1.64 -13.20
CA LEU A 6 21.95 -3.08 -12.97
C LEU A 6 22.82 -3.80 -13.99
N THR A 7 23.75 -4.61 -13.52
CA THR A 7 24.53 -5.51 -14.38
C THR A 7 24.22 -6.96 -14.00
N ILE A 8 23.89 -7.79 -14.98
CA ILE A 8 23.69 -9.22 -14.80
C ILE A 8 24.93 -9.94 -15.32
N SER A 9 25.52 -10.80 -14.49
CA SER A 9 26.65 -11.64 -14.85
C SER A 9 26.30 -13.10 -14.60
N TYR A 10 26.76 -14.00 -15.48
CA TYR A 10 26.56 -15.44 -15.37
C TYR A 10 27.92 -16.12 -15.17
N PRO A 11 28.45 -16.18 -13.93
CA PRO A 11 29.72 -16.84 -13.66
C PRO A 11 29.66 -18.36 -13.90
N SER A 12 28.47 -18.96 -13.90
CA SER A 12 28.25 -20.35 -14.31
C SER A 12 26.87 -20.51 -14.95
N GLU A 13 26.65 -21.60 -15.70
CA GLU A 13 25.34 -21.92 -16.31
C GLU A 13 24.21 -22.08 -15.28
N SER A 14 24.57 -22.30 -14.01
CA SER A 14 23.63 -22.52 -12.91
C SER A 14 23.50 -21.35 -11.93
N ARG A 15 24.29 -20.27 -12.08
CA ARG A 15 24.30 -19.15 -11.15
C ARG A 15 24.30 -17.82 -11.88
N ALA A 16 23.32 -16.97 -11.59
CA ALA A 16 23.32 -15.56 -12.01
C ALA A 16 23.71 -14.65 -10.85
N VAL A 17 24.41 -13.57 -11.15
CA VAL A 17 24.81 -12.52 -10.21
C VAL A 17 24.20 -11.21 -10.68
N LEU A 18 23.39 -10.60 -9.82
CA LEU A 18 22.77 -9.29 -10.06
C LEU A 18 23.54 -8.24 -9.26
N VAL A 19 24.26 -7.37 -9.97
CA VAL A 19 25.06 -6.30 -9.38
C VAL A 19 24.29 -4.98 -9.44
N PHE A 20 23.89 -4.48 -8.27
CA PHE A 20 23.17 -3.22 -8.12
C PHE A 20 24.15 -2.07 -7.86
N LYS A 21 24.16 -1.09 -8.76
CA LYS A 21 25.07 0.06 -8.74
C LYS A 21 24.31 1.38 -8.64
N GLY A 22 24.89 2.36 -7.94
CA GLY A 22 24.36 3.72 -7.88
C GLY A 22 23.17 3.88 -6.93
N SER A 23 22.26 4.81 -7.25
CA SER A 23 21.11 5.16 -6.42
C SER A 23 19.85 4.47 -6.92
N TRP A 24 19.28 3.60 -6.10
CA TRP A 24 18.04 2.86 -6.36
C TRP A 24 16.89 3.47 -5.55
N THR A 25 16.44 4.63 -6.00
CA THR A 25 15.34 5.38 -5.38
C THR A 25 14.20 5.62 -6.36
N LEU A 26 12.97 5.76 -5.86
CA LEU A 26 11.76 6.07 -6.65
C LEU A 26 11.91 7.34 -7.51
N GLN A 27 12.78 8.26 -7.11
CA GLN A 27 13.03 9.52 -7.82
C GLN A 27 14.01 9.33 -8.98
N ASP A 28 15.00 8.46 -8.80
CA ASP A 28 16.14 8.32 -9.72
C ASP A 28 15.91 7.26 -10.81
N MET A 29 15.05 6.26 -10.57
CA MET A 29 14.88 5.16 -11.52
C MET A 29 13.45 4.62 -11.60
N ARG A 30 13.02 4.25 -12.81
CA ARG A 30 11.93 3.31 -13.03
C ARG A 30 12.52 1.98 -13.47
N PHE A 31 12.53 1.01 -12.56
CA PHE A 31 13.02 -0.32 -12.85
C PHE A 31 11.92 -1.18 -13.48
N ASP A 32 12.19 -1.78 -14.65
CA ASP A 32 11.29 -2.75 -15.27
C ASP A 32 11.57 -4.16 -14.77
N TRP A 33 10.73 -4.61 -13.84
CA TRP A 33 10.76 -5.97 -13.32
C TRP A 33 10.38 -7.02 -14.39
N GLN A 34 9.51 -6.69 -15.35
CA GLN A 34 9.08 -7.67 -16.34
C GLN A 34 10.21 -8.04 -17.29
N GLY A 35 10.98 -7.05 -17.76
CA GLY A 35 12.19 -7.27 -18.55
C GLY A 35 13.19 -8.18 -17.84
N LEU A 36 13.55 -7.87 -16.58
CA LEU A 36 14.47 -8.71 -15.79
C LEU A 36 13.93 -10.13 -15.60
N LYS A 37 12.64 -10.29 -15.29
CA LYS A 37 12.03 -11.61 -15.11
C LYS A 37 12.09 -12.44 -16.40
N GLN A 38 11.95 -11.80 -17.55
CA GLN A 38 12.01 -12.48 -18.84
C GLN A 38 13.44 -12.88 -19.22
N GLU A 39 14.42 -12.03 -18.94
CA GLU A 39 15.85 -12.31 -19.15
C GLU A 39 16.38 -13.44 -18.24
N LEU A 40 15.93 -13.50 -16.98
CA LEU A 40 16.26 -14.59 -16.08
C LEU A 40 15.59 -15.92 -16.50
N ARG A 41 14.40 -15.86 -17.11
CA ARG A 41 13.69 -17.05 -17.61
C ARG A 41 14.26 -17.61 -18.91
N SER A 42 14.89 -16.78 -19.75
CA SER A 42 15.46 -17.24 -21.01
C SER A 42 16.69 -18.14 -20.80
N HIS A 43 17.33 -18.06 -19.63
CA HIS A 43 18.46 -18.91 -19.25
C HIS A 43 17.98 -20.22 -18.60
N SER A 44 17.84 -21.26 -19.41
CA SER A 44 17.49 -22.61 -18.96
C SER A 44 18.68 -23.27 -18.27
N GLY A 45 18.67 -23.36 -16.94
CA GLY A 45 19.74 -24.00 -16.16
C GLY A 45 20.04 -23.36 -14.82
N LEU A 46 19.49 -22.16 -14.58
CA LEU A 46 19.64 -21.46 -13.32
C LEU A 46 19.20 -22.32 -12.13
N LYS A 47 20.02 -22.33 -11.09
CA LYS A 47 19.73 -22.91 -9.77
C LYS A 47 19.89 -21.91 -8.65
N ALA A 48 20.74 -20.90 -8.83
CA ALA A 48 20.99 -19.87 -7.83
C ALA A 48 21.05 -18.46 -8.44
N ILE A 49 20.62 -17.47 -7.66
CA ILE A 49 20.75 -16.05 -7.97
C ILE A 49 21.46 -15.41 -6.77
N ALA A 50 22.56 -14.70 -7.02
CA ALA A 50 23.26 -13.92 -6.01
C ALA A 50 23.02 -12.43 -6.22
N LEU A 51 22.82 -11.70 -5.12
CA LEU A 51 22.62 -10.26 -5.12
C LEU A 51 23.89 -9.58 -4.59
N GLU A 52 24.53 -8.76 -5.41
CA GLU A 52 25.68 -7.95 -5.03
C GLU A 52 25.27 -6.47 -4.93
N THR A 53 25.53 -5.86 -3.77
CA THR A 53 25.19 -4.46 -3.51
C THR A 53 26.39 -3.62 -3.07
N GLY A 54 27.61 -4.12 -3.24
CA GLY A 54 28.83 -3.38 -2.89
C GLY A 54 29.01 -2.01 -3.57
N GLN A 55 28.30 -1.74 -4.68
CA GLN A 55 28.32 -0.44 -5.38
C GLN A 55 27.01 0.34 -5.22
N LEU A 56 26.14 -0.07 -4.29
CA LEU A 56 24.88 0.59 -3.99
C LEU A 56 25.14 1.83 -3.13
N ALA A 57 24.86 3.02 -3.68
CA ALA A 57 25.08 4.29 -3.00
C ALA A 57 23.89 4.69 -2.12
N ARG A 58 22.65 4.57 -2.64
CA ARG A 58 21.41 4.92 -1.95
C ARG A 58 20.30 3.94 -2.33
N TRP A 59 19.40 3.66 -1.41
CA TRP A 59 18.25 2.80 -1.63
C TRP A 59 17.03 3.27 -0.83
N ASP A 60 15.82 2.97 -1.32
CA ASP A 60 14.55 3.25 -0.65
C ASP A 60 13.56 2.05 -0.74
N SER A 61 12.26 2.33 -0.63
CA SER A 61 11.19 1.32 -0.76
C SER A 61 11.11 0.65 -2.13
N GLN A 62 11.61 1.28 -3.21
CA GLN A 62 11.65 0.68 -4.53
C GLN A 62 12.62 -0.51 -4.57
N PHE A 63 13.82 -0.34 -4.03
CA PHE A 63 14.81 -1.41 -3.96
C PHE A 63 14.29 -2.61 -3.14
N LEU A 64 13.64 -2.33 -2.01
CA LEU A 64 12.98 -3.36 -1.20
C LEU A 64 11.93 -4.16 -1.99
N ASN A 65 11.12 -3.47 -2.80
CA ASN A 65 10.11 -4.10 -3.63
C ASN A 65 10.74 -5.02 -4.70
N ILE A 66 11.84 -4.58 -5.32
CA ILE A 66 12.58 -5.39 -6.31
C ILE A 66 13.16 -6.65 -5.66
N VAL A 67 13.78 -6.52 -4.49
CA VAL A 67 14.32 -7.67 -3.76
C VAL A 67 13.20 -8.63 -3.34
N GLN A 68 12.03 -8.13 -2.94
CA GLN A 68 10.86 -8.95 -2.65
C GLN A 68 10.38 -9.72 -3.89
N HIS A 69 10.27 -9.05 -5.03
CA HIS A 69 9.92 -9.69 -6.30
C HIS A 69 10.95 -10.75 -6.74
N LEU A 70 12.24 -10.52 -6.50
CA LEU A 70 13.30 -11.50 -6.76
C LEU A 70 13.19 -12.74 -5.86
N TYR A 71 12.86 -12.55 -4.59
CA TYR A 71 12.57 -13.68 -3.70
C TYR A 71 11.35 -14.47 -4.16
N ASP A 72 10.28 -13.77 -4.53
CA ASP A 72 9.07 -14.37 -5.06
C ASP A 72 9.35 -15.19 -6.32
N PHE A 73 10.18 -14.66 -7.23
CA PHE A 73 10.60 -15.36 -8.44
C PHE A 73 11.47 -16.57 -8.14
N ALA A 74 12.46 -16.42 -7.25
CA ALA A 74 13.34 -17.51 -6.85
C ALA A 74 12.54 -18.65 -6.21
N HIS A 75 11.58 -18.32 -5.34
CA HIS A 75 10.68 -19.31 -4.75
C HIS A 75 9.77 -19.99 -5.79
N GLU A 76 9.21 -19.23 -6.74
CA GLU A 76 8.40 -19.78 -7.85
C GLU A 76 9.18 -20.78 -8.71
N GLN A 77 10.46 -20.53 -8.93
CA GLN A 77 11.33 -21.33 -9.81
C GLN A 77 12.20 -22.34 -9.04
N SER A 78 12.00 -22.49 -7.72
CA SER A 78 12.83 -23.33 -6.84
C SER A 78 14.34 -23.02 -6.91
N LEU A 79 14.67 -21.73 -7.08
CA LEU A 79 16.04 -21.21 -7.11
C LEU A 79 16.51 -20.80 -5.71
N GLN A 80 17.80 -20.97 -5.43
CA GLN A 80 18.42 -20.44 -4.21
C GLN A 80 18.74 -18.95 -4.40
N LEU A 81 18.20 -18.08 -3.53
CA LEU A 81 18.56 -16.66 -3.53
C LEU A 81 19.62 -16.39 -2.45
N GLU A 82 20.83 -16.07 -2.88
CA GLU A 82 21.94 -15.70 -2.01
C GLU A 82 21.86 -14.20 -1.70
N THR A 83 21.82 -13.87 -0.40
CA THR A 83 21.52 -12.52 0.09
C THR A 83 22.60 -11.98 1.02
N GLU A 84 23.81 -12.55 0.92
CA GLU A 84 24.93 -12.30 1.81
C GLU A 84 25.60 -10.93 1.63
N ASP A 85 25.37 -10.26 0.50
CA ASP A 85 25.94 -8.93 0.20
C ASP A 85 24.87 -7.82 0.19
N LEU A 86 23.68 -8.04 0.77
CA LEU A 86 22.66 -7.00 0.91
C LEU A 86 22.97 -6.03 2.05
N PRO A 87 22.55 -4.75 1.99
CA PRO A 87 22.74 -3.84 3.10
C PRO A 87 22.00 -4.32 4.36
N ASP A 88 22.58 -4.14 5.55
CA ASP A 88 21.99 -4.62 6.81
C ASP A 88 20.56 -4.11 7.03
N GLY A 89 20.29 -2.86 6.65
CA GLY A 89 18.95 -2.28 6.72
C GLY A 89 17.93 -3.05 5.89
N VAL A 90 18.32 -3.49 4.69
CA VAL A 90 17.45 -4.27 3.79
C VAL A 90 17.23 -5.67 4.35
N ARG A 91 18.27 -6.35 4.83
CA ARG A 91 18.13 -7.68 5.48
C ARG A 91 17.20 -7.63 6.69
N ARG A 92 17.33 -6.60 7.53
CA ARG A 92 16.47 -6.42 8.72
C ARG A 92 15.01 -6.18 8.33
N LEU A 93 14.75 -5.33 7.33
CA LEU A 93 13.40 -5.06 6.86
C LEU A 93 12.76 -6.28 6.20
N LEU A 94 13.52 -7.04 5.41
CA LEU A 94 13.04 -8.30 4.82
C LEU A 94 12.72 -9.34 5.90
N LYS A 95 13.53 -9.44 6.96
CA LYS A 95 13.25 -10.33 8.09
C LYS A 95 11.93 -9.96 8.78
N LEU A 96 11.71 -8.68 9.06
CA LEU A 96 10.47 -8.18 9.67
C LEU A 96 9.25 -8.39 8.75
N ALA A 97 9.41 -8.14 7.44
CA ALA A 97 8.36 -8.38 6.46
C ALA A 97 7.96 -9.85 6.36
N ARG A 98 8.90 -10.77 6.62
CA ARG A 98 8.68 -12.23 6.60
C ARG A 98 8.12 -12.80 7.90
N GLU A 99 8.41 -12.19 9.03
CA GLU A 99 7.82 -12.56 10.33
C GLU A 99 6.32 -12.27 10.38
N VAL A 100 5.84 -11.33 9.55
CA VAL A 100 4.41 -11.17 9.28
C VAL A 100 4.01 -12.27 8.29
N PRO A 101 3.19 -13.26 8.69
CA PRO A 101 2.78 -14.31 7.76
C PRO A 101 2.12 -13.63 6.56
N GLU A 102 2.71 -13.84 5.38
CA GLU A 102 2.12 -13.42 4.12
C GLU A 102 0.64 -13.76 4.14
N ARG A 103 -0.21 -12.79 3.81
CA ARG A 103 -1.63 -13.03 3.62
C ARG A 103 -1.72 -14.07 2.51
N LYS A 104 -1.87 -15.35 2.90
CA LYS A 104 -1.97 -16.56 2.06
C LYS A 104 -3.09 -16.54 0.99
N GLY A 105 -3.68 -15.38 0.70
CA GLY A 105 -4.74 -15.19 -0.28
C GLY A 105 -4.28 -14.66 -1.65
N ALA A 106 -3.05 -14.16 -1.79
CA ALA A 106 -2.61 -13.53 -3.06
C ALA A 106 -1.96 -14.51 -4.05
N ARG A 107 -1.37 -15.61 -3.56
CA ARG A 107 -0.81 -16.68 -4.39
C ARG A 107 -1.64 -17.94 -4.19
N ARG A 108 -2.71 -18.10 -4.96
CA ARG A 108 -3.32 -19.42 -5.12
C ARG A 108 -3.32 -19.75 -6.60
N ASN A 109 -2.45 -20.70 -6.91
CA ASN A 109 -2.34 -21.43 -8.16
C ASN A 109 -3.73 -21.68 -8.75
N SER A 110 -3.87 -21.47 -10.06
CA SER A 110 -5.09 -21.61 -10.83
C SER A 110 -5.51 -23.08 -11.00
N GLU A 111 -5.54 -23.86 -9.93
CA GLU A 111 -6.23 -25.13 -9.93
C GLU A 111 -7.74 -24.84 -9.84
N ALA A 112 -8.50 -25.48 -10.72
CA ALA A 112 -9.93 -25.28 -10.90
C ALA A 112 -10.70 -25.69 -9.63
N PHE A 113 -10.73 -24.82 -8.62
CA PHE A 113 -11.52 -25.05 -7.41
C PHE A 113 -13.02 -24.98 -7.76
N SER A 114 -13.74 -26.05 -7.39
CA SER A 114 -15.18 -26.20 -7.50
C SER A 114 -15.94 -24.96 -7.01
N TRP A 115 -17.05 -24.61 -7.65
CA TRP A 115 -17.94 -23.48 -7.33
C TRP A 115 -18.28 -23.37 -5.83
N LEU A 116 -18.42 -24.52 -5.15
CA LEU A 116 -18.63 -24.61 -3.70
C LEU A 116 -17.47 -24.05 -2.87
N TYR A 117 -16.23 -24.29 -3.29
CA TYR A 117 -15.05 -23.73 -2.64
C TYR A 117 -14.98 -22.21 -2.80
N ARG A 118 -15.34 -21.69 -3.98
CA ARG A 118 -15.42 -20.24 -4.22
C ARG A 118 -16.46 -19.57 -3.34
N ILE A 119 -17.65 -20.17 -3.20
CA ILE A 119 -18.70 -19.66 -2.32
C ILE A 119 -18.23 -19.70 -0.86
N GLY A 120 -17.66 -20.81 -0.41
CA GLY A 120 -17.13 -20.91 0.95
C GLY A 120 -16.03 -19.89 1.26
N ALA A 121 -15.12 -19.66 0.30
CA ALA A 121 -14.07 -18.66 0.43
C ALA A 121 -14.63 -17.22 0.49
N LEU A 122 -15.62 -16.90 -0.34
CA LEU A 122 -16.29 -15.60 -0.33
C LEU A 122 -17.06 -15.38 0.97
N THR A 123 -17.81 -16.37 1.44
CA THR A 123 -18.55 -16.29 2.71
C THR A 123 -17.60 -16.07 3.89
N LEU A 124 -16.50 -16.82 3.94
CA LEU A 124 -15.51 -16.67 5.01
C LEU A 124 -14.78 -15.32 4.96
N LYS A 125 -14.58 -14.78 3.76
CA LYS A 125 -14.02 -13.45 3.55
C LYS A 125 -14.99 -12.36 4.03
N ALA A 126 -16.25 -12.42 3.58
CA ALA A 126 -17.30 -11.50 3.99
C ALA A 126 -17.52 -11.53 5.51
N TRP A 127 -17.50 -12.71 6.13
CA TRP A 127 -17.60 -12.84 7.59
C TRP A 127 -16.44 -12.12 8.31
N ARG A 128 -15.20 -12.30 7.84
CA ARG A 128 -14.04 -11.61 8.41
C ARG A 128 -14.13 -10.10 8.23
N GLU A 129 -14.56 -9.64 7.06
CA GLU A 129 -14.77 -8.22 6.78
C GLU A 129 -15.86 -7.63 7.70
N SER A 130 -16.97 -8.33 7.90
CA SER A 130 -18.02 -7.91 8.84
C SER A 130 -17.52 -7.84 10.28
N VAL A 131 -16.72 -8.81 10.74
CA VAL A 131 -16.12 -8.75 12.09
C VAL A 131 -15.16 -7.58 12.22
N GLN A 132 -14.35 -7.30 11.18
CA GLN A 132 -13.46 -6.14 11.15
C GLN A 132 -14.25 -4.82 11.16
N PHE A 133 -15.33 -4.74 10.41
CA PHE A 133 -16.22 -3.57 10.39
C PHE A 133 -16.86 -3.34 11.76
N THR A 134 -17.39 -4.37 12.41
CA THR A 134 -17.94 -4.28 13.77
C THR A 134 -16.89 -3.85 14.78
N ARG A 135 -15.66 -4.38 14.69
CA ARG A 135 -14.55 -3.96 15.54
C ARG A 135 -14.22 -2.48 15.36
N PHE A 136 -14.10 -2.05 14.11
CA PHE A 136 -13.83 -0.65 13.77
C PHE A 136 -14.94 0.27 14.26
N ALA A 137 -16.22 -0.09 14.05
CA ALA A 137 -17.36 0.67 14.55
C ALA A 137 -17.35 0.73 16.10
N GLY A 138 -17.00 -0.37 16.78
CA GLY A 138 -16.84 -0.41 18.23
C GLY A 138 -15.70 0.48 18.72
N GLU A 139 -14.54 0.42 18.07
CA GLU A 139 -13.39 1.28 18.38
C GLU A 139 -13.69 2.75 18.13
N LEU A 140 -14.40 3.09 17.05
CA LEU A 140 -14.89 4.44 16.77
C LEU A 140 -15.85 4.92 17.86
N THR A 141 -16.82 4.09 18.24
CA THR A 141 -17.82 4.43 19.27
C THR A 141 -17.14 4.65 20.62
N LEU A 142 -16.22 3.75 21.01
CA LEU A 142 -15.42 3.89 22.23
C LEU A 142 -14.51 5.12 22.17
N SER A 143 -13.95 5.44 21.01
CA SER A 143 -13.12 6.63 20.82
C SER A 143 -13.95 7.92 20.94
N LEU A 144 -15.16 7.94 20.39
CA LEU A 144 -16.13 9.04 20.60
C LEU A 144 -16.51 9.16 22.08
N LEU A 145 -16.81 8.06 22.76
CA LEU A 145 -17.10 8.06 24.20
C LEU A 145 -15.90 8.57 25.03
N ARG A 146 -14.67 8.19 24.67
CA ARG A 146 -13.44 8.71 25.29
C ARG A 146 -13.23 10.19 25.01
N LEU A 147 -13.61 10.67 23.83
CA LEU A 147 -13.60 12.08 23.46
C LEU A 147 -14.58 12.87 24.33
N PHE A 148 -15.83 12.41 24.47
CA PHE A 148 -16.83 13.05 25.33
C PHE A 148 -16.51 12.95 26.83
N SER A 149 -15.83 11.89 27.27
CA SER A 149 -15.40 11.72 28.68
C SER A 149 -14.04 12.38 29.00
N GLY A 150 -13.44 13.12 28.06
CA GLY A 150 -12.19 13.86 28.29
C GLY A 150 -10.94 12.98 28.46
N ARG A 151 -11.04 11.68 28.19
CA ARG A 151 -9.93 10.70 28.30
C ARG A 151 -9.25 10.41 26.96
N ALA A 152 -9.57 11.17 25.92
CA ALA A 152 -8.92 11.02 24.63
C ALA A 152 -7.47 11.53 24.69
N SER A 153 -6.52 10.68 24.27
CA SER A 153 -5.12 11.04 24.04
C SER A 153 -5.00 11.85 22.74
N PHE A 154 -5.68 12.99 22.66
CA PHE A 154 -5.66 13.87 21.50
C PHE A 154 -5.37 15.30 21.94
N ARG A 155 -4.55 16.01 21.17
CA ARG A 155 -4.33 17.44 21.40
C ARG A 155 -5.58 18.18 20.91
N GLY A 156 -6.41 18.67 21.84
CA GLY A 156 -7.64 19.40 21.51
C GLY A 156 -7.41 20.60 20.57
N ILE A 157 -6.18 21.12 20.52
CA ILE A 157 -5.76 22.17 19.58
C ILE A 157 -5.83 21.72 18.11
N ASP A 158 -5.54 20.45 17.81
CA ASP A 158 -5.62 19.94 16.44
C ASP A 158 -7.10 19.77 16.03
N LEU A 159 -7.95 19.34 16.96
CA LEU A 159 -9.41 19.30 16.75
C LEU A 159 -9.98 20.70 16.48
N LEU A 160 -9.56 21.70 17.26
CA LEU A 160 -9.95 23.11 17.05
C LEU A 160 -9.50 23.64 15.69
N ARG A 161 -8.28 23.31 15.23
CA ARG A 161 -7.83 23.71 13.88
C ARG A 161 -8.67 23.08 12.77
N PHE A 162 -9.00 21.78 12.89
CA PHE A 162 -9.89 21.13 11.92
C PHE A 162 -11.30 21.72 11.95
N LEU A 163 -11.83 22.01 13.14
CA LEU A 163 -13.13 22.66 13.29
C LEU A 163 -13.11 24.09 12.75
N GLN A 164 -12.00 24.81 12.88
CA GLN A 164 -11.81 26.14 12.34
C GLN A 164 -11.78 26.15 10.80
N ALA A 165 -11.05 25.20 10.21
CA ALA A 165 -11.00 25.01 8.76
C ALA A 165 -12.35 24.56 8.17
N ALA A 166 -13.13 23.75 8.91
CA ALA A 166 -14.42 23.25 8.44
C ALA A 166 -15.61 24.16 8.76
N GLY A 167 -15.52 25.00 9.79
CA GLY A 167 -16.63 25.81 10.28
C GLY A 167 -16.48 27.29 9.90
N PRO A 168 -15.69 28.08 10.64
CA PRO A 168 -15.42 29.50 10.37
C PRO A 168 -15.05 29.82 8.91
N GLU A 169 -14.17 29.03 8.29
CA GLU A 169 -13.80 29.25 6.89
C GLU A 169 -14.94 28.96 5.90
N ALA A 170 -15.90 28.11 6.28
CA ALA A 170 -17.08 27.81 5.49
C ALA A 170 -18.25 28.79 5.71
N LEU A 171 -18.21 29.63 6.76
CA LEU A 171 -19.27 30.59 7.09
C LEU A 171 -19.67 31.53 5.93
N PRO A 172 -18.75 32.05 5.09
CA PRO A 172 -19.13 32.95 4.00
C PRO A 172 -20.07 32.27 2.99
N ILE A 173 -19.79 31.00 2.64
CA ILE A 173 -20.59 30.23 1.69
C ILE A 173 -21.95 29.88 2.31
N VAL A 174 -21.96 29.41 3.56
CA VAL A 174 -23.19 29.03 4.26
C VAL A 174 -24.09 30.24 4.48
N SER A 175 -23.53 31.40 4.83
CA SER A 175 -24.27 32.67 4.98
C SER A 175 -24.91 33.10 3.67
N LEU A 176 -24.18 33.05 2.56
CA LEU A 176 -24.69 33.40 1.24
C LEU A 176 -25.89 32.52 0.83
N ILE A 177 -25.78 31.20 1.03
CA ILE A 177 -26.87 30.26 0.76
C ILE A 177 -28.06 30.53 1.70
N GLY A 178 -27.82 30.80 2.98
CA GLY A 178 -28.86 31.10 3.95
C GLY A 178 -29.65 32.36 3.62
N VAL A 179 -28.97 33.44 3.20
CA VAL A 179 -29.62 34.68 2.72
C VAL A 179 -30.46 34.40 1.48
N LEU A 180 -29.93 33.64 0.52
CA LEU A 180 -30.64 33.29 -0.71
C LEU A 180 -31.90 32.48 -0.42
N VAL A 181 -31.79 31.45 0.43
CA VAL A 181 -32.94 30.64 0.87
C VAL A 181 -33.97 31.52 1.59
N GLY A 182 -33.53 32.41 2.47
CA GLY A 182 -34.41 33.36 3.15
C GLY A 182 -35.16 34.29 2.20
N ALA A 183 -34.48 34.80 1.17
CA ALA A 183 -35.11 35.64 0.14
C ALA A 183 -36.15 34.88 -0.69
N VAL A 184 -35.87 33.62 -1.06
CA VAL A 184 -36.84 32.76 -1.75
C VAL A 184 -38.06 32.50 -0.88
N LEU A 185 -37.87 32.17 0.40
CA LEU A 185 -38.96 31.96 1.35
C LEU A 185 -39.81 33.23 1.56
N ALA A 186 -39.17 34.40 1.65
CA ALA A 186 -39.87 35.68 1.77
C ALA A 186 -40.72 35.99 0.53
N PHE A 187 -40.19 35.74 -0.67
CA PHE A 187 -40.92 35.93 -1.92
C PHE A 187 -42.13 34.99 -2.05
N VAL A 188 -41.92 33.69 -1.77
CA VAL A 188 -43.00 32.69 -1.79
C VAL A 188 -44.08 33.02 -0.76
N GLY A 189 -43.69 33.44 0.45
CA GLY A 189 -44.63 33.86 1.50
C GLY A 189 -45.44 35.10 1.10
N ALA A 190 -44.81 36.10 0.49
CA ALA A 190 -45.49 37.29 0.01
C ALA A 190 -46.52 36.99 -1.10
N LEU A 191 -46.20 36.07 -2.02
CA LEU A 191 -47.13 35.63 -3.06
C LEU A 191 -48.33 34.86 -2.49
N GLN A 192 -48.12 34.01 -1.49
CA GLN A 192 -49.21 33.31 -0.81
C GLN A 192 -50.18 34.28 -0.12
N LEU A 193 -49.66 35.35 0.49
CA LEU A 193 -50.47 36.40 1.13
C LEU A 193 -51.28 37.26 0.15
N GLN A 194 -50.91 37.32 -1.13
CA GLN A 194 -51.68 38.03 -2.16
C GLN A 194 -52.82 37.18 -2.76
N MET A 195 -52.75 35.85 -2.60
CA MET A 195 -53.76 34.93 -3.13
C MET A 195 -54.97 34.73 -2.20
N PHE A 196 -54.90 35.21 -0.97
CA PHE A 196 -55.98 35.22 0.01
C PHE A 196 -56.49 36.65 0.22
#